data_AF-A0A965HGX1-F1
#
_entry.id   AF-A0A965HGX1-F1
#
_cell.length_a   1.000
_cell.length_b   1.000
_cell.length_c   1.000
_cell.angle_alpha   90.00
_cell.angle_beta   90.00
_cell.angle_gamma   90.00
#
_symmetry.space_group_name_H-M   'P 1'
#
loop_
_entity.id
_entity.type
_entity.pdbx_description
1 polymer ?
#
loop_
_entity_poly.entity_id
_entity_poly.type
_entity_poly.pdbx_seq_one_letter_code
_entity_poly.pdbx_strand_id
1 'polypeptide(L)' 'MLDGLKFLPLTQHCDDRGRVMEILRKDDPHFVGFGQAYFSSIYPGVIKAWHAHEKQTDCMS' A
#
# COMPACT_ATOMS: atom_id res chain seq x y z
N MET A 1 16.49 -3.70 -11.35
CA MET A 1 15.69 -2.87 -10.41
C MET A 1 15.04 -1.80 -11.26
N LEU A 2 13.75 -1.51 -11.08
CA LEU A 2 13.04 -0.51 -11.89
C LEU A 2 13.28 0.89 -11.30
N ASP A 3 13.61 1.86 -12.15
CA ASP A 3 13.81 3.24 -11.71
C ASP A 3 12.51 3.84 -11.18
N GLY A 4 12.60 4.53 -10.04
CA GLY A 4 11.45 5.13 -9.36
C GLY A 4 10.68 4.19 -8.43
N LEU A 5 10.94 2.88 -8.46
CA LEU A 5 10.36 1.93 -7.50
C LEU A 5 11.00 2.11 -6.12
N LYS A 6 10.17 2.34 -5.09
CA LYS A 6 10.59 2.48 -3.70
C LYS A 6 10.04 1.32 -2.87
N PHE A 7 10.92 0.65 -2.13
CA PHE A 7 10.54 -0.30 -1.09
C PHE A 7 10.60 0.39 0.25
N LEU A 8 9.48 0.43 0.96
CA LEU A 8 9.35 1.09 2.26
C LEU A 8 8.97 0.02 3.29
N PRO A 9 9.85 -0.33 4.23
CA PRO A 9 9.51 -1.29 5.27
C PRO A 9 8.47 -0.68 6.21
N LEU A 10 7.33 -1.36 6.36
CA LEU A 10 6.28 -0.96 7.29
C LEU A 10 6.48 -1.66 8.64
N THR A 11 6.34 -0.90 9.74
CA THR A 11 6.42 -1.45 11.09
C THR A 11 5.06 -1.93 11.55
N GLN A 12 4.99 -3.19 11.97
CA GLN A 12 3.80 -3.78 12.59
C GLN A 12 3.96 -3.75 14.11
N HIS A 13 2.97 -3.19 14.79
CA HIS A 13 2.86 -3.23 16.25
C HIS A 13 1.82 -4.28 16.62
N CYS A 14 2.26 -5.35 17.29
CA CYS A 14 1.42 -6.48 17.66
C CYS A 14 1.21 -6.53 19.18
N ASP A 15 -0.01 -6.86 19.58
CA ASP A 15 -0.39 -7.15 20.97
C ASP A 15 -1.38 -8.33 21.02
N ASP A 16 -1.96 -8.60 22.19
CA ASP A 16 -2.93 -9.66 22.43
C ASP A 16 -4.27 -9.46 21.69
N ARG A 17 -4.55 -8.25 21.18
CA ARG A 17 -5.79 -7.91 20.46
C ARG A 17 -5.61 -7.99 18.94
N GLY A 18 -4.37 -8.05 18.46
CA GLY A 18 -4.05 -8.18 17.05
C GLY A 18 -2.83 -7.37 16.65
N ARG A 19 -2.92 -6.70 15.51
CA ARG A 19 -1.84 -5.87 14.96
C ARG A 19 -2.36 -4.56 14.40
N VAL A 20 -1.56 -3.52 14.53
CA VAL A 20 -1.74 -2.23 13.84
C VAL A 20 -0.50 -1.92 13.00
N MET A 21 -0.73 -1.34 11.83
CA MET A 21 0.32 -0.94 10.90
C MET A 21 -0.13 0.34 10.20
N GLU A 22 0.71 1.36 10.22
CA GLU A 22 0.48 2.58 9.46
C GLU A 22 0.94 2.34 8.01
N ILE A 23 0.00 2.34 7.07
CA ILE A 23 0.29 2.11 5.65
C ILE A 23 0.84 3.37 4.97
N LEU A 24 0.30 4.54 5.33
CA LEU A 24 0.66 5.82 4.75
C LEU A 24 0.31 6.94 5.71
N ARG A 25 1.26 7.85 5.96
CA ARG A 25 1.05 9.05 6.79
C ARG A 25 1.25 10.32 5.98
N LYS A 26 0.59 11.40 6.39
CA LYS A 26 0.69 12.71 5.70
C LYS A 26 2.10 13.30 5.77
N ASP A 27 2.84 13.00 6.83
CA ASP A 27 4.21 13.47 7.08
C ASP A 27 5.29 12.58 6.43
N ASP A 28 4.90 11.50 5.76
CA ASP A 28 5.86 10.66 5.05
C ASP A 28 6.45 11.39 3.83
N PRO A 29 7.77 11.29 3.57
CA PRO A 29 8.43 11.98 2.44
C PRO A 29 7.91 11.57 1.05
N HIS A 30 7.22 10.43 0.96
CA HIS A 30 6.65 9.89 -0.27
C HIS A 30 5.15 10.15 -0.38
N PHE A 31 4.54 10.82 0.60
CA PHE A 31 3.14 11.20 0.57
C PHE A 31 2.90 12.32 -0.43
N VAL A 32 2.01 12.08 -1.40
CA VAL A 32 1.62 13.06 -2.42
C VAL A 32 0.14 13.47 -2.34
N GLY A 33 -0.56 13.03 -1.29
CA GLY A 33 -2.02 13.10 -1.19
C GLY A 33 -2.71 11.81 -1.64
N PHE A 34 -4.01 11.70 -1.34
CA PHE A 34 -4.84 10.60 -1.84
C PHE A 34 -6.20 11.15 -2.31
N GLY A 35 -6.71 10.62 -3.42
CA GLY A 35 -8.11 10.75 -3.80
C GLY A 35 -8.98 9.61 -3.27
N GLN A 36 -8.36 8.44 -3.01
CA GLN A 36 -9.04 7.23 -2.60
C GLN A 36 -8.11 6.36 -1.75
N ALA A 37 -8.68 5.73 -0.71
CA ALA A 37 -8.06 4.66 0.04
C ALA A 37 -9.04 3.49 0.09
N TYR A 38 -8.59 2.29 -0.26
CA TYR A 38 -9.42 1.09 -0.26
C TYR A 38 -8.59 -0.14 0.06
N PHE A 39 -9.25 -1.19 0.55
CA PHE A 39 -8.65 -2.49 0.80
C PHE A 39 -9.43 -3.56 0.03
N SER A 40 -8.75 -4.65 -0.35
CA SER A 40 -9.39 -5.77 -1.02
C SER A 40 -8.80 -7.08 -0.56
N SER A 41 -9.66 -8.08 -0.35
CA SER A 41 -9.25 -9.47 -0.13
C SER A 41 -9.51 -10.27 -1.40
N ILE A 42 -8.60 -11.18 -1.74
CA ILE A 42 -8.77 -12.12 -2.86
C ILE A 42 -8.70 -13.55 -2.33
N TYR A 43 -9.43 -14.46 -2.96
CA TYR A 43 -9.41 -15.87 -2.59
C TYR A 43 -8.13 -16.57 -3.09
N PRO A 44 -7.71 -17.67 -2.44
CA PRO A 44 -6.54 -18.44 -2.87
C PRO A 44 -6.63 -18.85 -4.35
N GLY A 45 -5.53 -18.69 -5.09
CA GLY A 45 -5.44 -19.03 -6.51
C GLY A 45 -5.99 -17.98 -7.48
N VAL A 46 -6.62 -16.90 -6.99
CA VAL A 46 -7.10 -15.80 -7.83
C VAL A 46 -5.97 -14.83 -8.14
N ILE A 47 -5.85 -14.43 -9.42
CA ILE A 47 -4.88 -13.44 -9.88
C ILE A 47 -5.57 -12.08 -10.03
N LYS A 48 -5.02 -11.04 -9.38
CA LYS A 48 -5.46 -9.64 -9.53
C LYS A 48 -4.43 -8.87 -10.37
N ALA A 49 -4.48 -9.05 -11.69
CA ALA A 49 -3.53 -8.42 -12.62
C ALA A 49 -4.14 -8.29 -14.04
N TRP A 50 -3.70 -7.36 -14.89
CA TRP A 50 -2.86 -6.18 -14.62
C TRP A 50 -3.74 -4.93 -14.64
N HIS A 51 -3.52 -4.03 -13.70
CA HIS A 51 -4.19 -2.74 -13.66
C HIS A 51 -3.15 -1.64 -13.74
N ALA A 52 -3.31 -0.74 -14.70
CA ALA A 52 -2.51 0.45 -14.87
C ALA A 52 -3.44 1.62 -15.10
N HIS A 53 -3.08 2.77 -14.53
CA HIS A 53 -3.87 3.98 -14.58
C HIS A 53 -2.99 5.10 -15.14
N GLU A 54 -3.53 5.88 -16.08
CA GLU A 54 -2.79 6.99 -16.71
C GLU A 54 -2.55 8.16 -15.73
N LYS A 55 -3.43 8.35 -14.75
CA LYS A 55 -3.43 9.50 -13.83
C LYS A 55 -3.56 9.13 -12.36
N GLN A 56 -3.20 7.90 -11.98
CA GLN A 56 -3.26 7.42 -10.59
C GLN A 56 -1.90 6.92 -10.15
N THR A 57 -1.50 7.33 -8.95
CA THR A 57 -0.33 6.80 -8.25
C THR A 57 -0.84 5.82 -7.19
N ASP A 58 -0.46 4.56 -7.32
CA ASP A 58 -0.86 3.51 -6.39
C ASP A 58 0.25 3.24 -5.35
N CYS A 59 -0.09 3.42 -4.08
CA CYS A 59 0.71 2.95 -2.95
C CYS A 59 0.11 1.63 -2.47
N MET A 60 0.85 0.52 -2.64
CA MET A 60 0.42 -0.82 -2.22
C MET A 60 1.22 -1.27 -1.00
N SER A 61 0.54 -1.84 0.00
CA SER A 61 1.10 -2.37 1.26
C SER A 61 1.08 -3.89 1.31
#